data_AF-A0A0Q5UDA0-F1
#
_entry.id   AF-A0A0Q5UDA0-F1
#
_cell.length_a   1.000
_cell.length_b   1.000
_cell.length_c   1.000
_cell.angle_alpha   90.00
_cell.angle_beta   90.00
_cell.angle_gamma   90.00
#
_symmetry.space_group_name_H-M   'P 1'
#
loop_
_entity.id
_entity.type
_entity.pdbx_description
1 polymer ?
#
loop_
_entity_poly.entity_id
_entity_poly.type
_entity_poly.pdbx_seq_one_letter_code
_entity_poly.pdbx_strand_id
1 'polypeptide(L)' 'MEKNKASSFIFGIIAIILGSVLFKQFDFKTLKFEHTGLAVIYSITFLFSVYVLVRNYKNNQKRQ' A
#
# COMPACT_ATOMS: atom_id res chain seq x y z
N MET A 1 16.79 -17.65 -5.47
CA MET A 1 15.48 -16.97 -5.38
C MET A 1 15.63 -15.54 -5.88
N GLU A 2 14.89 -15.15 -6.92
CA GLU A 2 14.97 -13.81 -7.52
C GLU A 2 14.59 -12.74 -6.48
N LYS A 3 15.57 -11.93 -6.04
CA LYS A 3 15.42 -10.86 -5.03
C LYS A 3 14.27 -9.89 -5.32
N ASN A 4 13.84 -9.78 -6.58
CA ASN A 4 12.78 -8.88 -7.04
C ASN A 4 11.36 -9.35 -6.65
N LYS A 5 11.13 -10.66 -6.51
CA LYS A 5 9.80 -11.19 -6.16
C LYS A 5 9.49 -11.05 -4.67
N ALA A 6 10.49 -11.28 -3.81
CA ALA A 6 10.34 -11.16 -2.36
C ALA A 6 9.95 -9.74 -1.94
N SER A 7 10.54 -8.72 -2.54
CA SER A 7 10.22 -7.32 -2.23
C SER A 7 8.79 -6.94 -2.62
N SER A 8 8.30 -7.34 -3.80
CA SER A 8 6.91 -7.11 -4.20
C SER A 8 5.90 -7.85 -3.33
N PHE A 9 6.24 -9.04 -2.85
CA PHE A 9 5.40 -9.78 -1.91
C PHE A 9 5.23 -9.03 -0.59
N ILE A 10 6.33 -8.50 -0.02
CA ILE A 10 6.29 -7.68 1.21
C ILE A 10 5.47 -6.41 1.00
N PHE A 11 5.70 -5.66 -0.09
CA PHE A 11 4.90 -4.47 -0.41
C PHE A 11 3.41 -4.79 -0.63
N GLY A 12 3.09 -5.96 -1.19
CA GLY A 12 1.71 -6.44 -1.31
C GLY A 12 1.05 -6.69 0.04
N ILE A 13 1.75 -7.35 0.98
CA ILE A 13 1.25 -7.55 2.34
C ILE A 13 1.02 -6.21 3.05
N ILE A 14 2.00 -5.30 2.97
CA ILE A 14 1.90 -3.95 3.57
C ILE A 14 0.70 -3.21 2.99
N ALA A 15 0.48 -3.27 1.67
CA ALA A 15 -0.65 -2.64 1.03
C ALA A 15 -1.98 -3.20 1.57
N ILE A 16 -2.14 -4.52 1.69
CA ILE A 16 -3.37 -5.13 2.21
C ILE A 16 -3.64 -4.71 3.66
N ILE A 17 -2.62 -4.71 4.51
CA ILE A 17 -2.73 -4.34 5.93
C ILE A 17 -3.11 -2.86 6.06
N LEU A 18 -2.33 -1.97 5.46
CA LEU A 18 -2.56 -0.52 5.56
C LEU A 18 -3.88 -0.12 4.90
N GLY A 19 -4.23 -0.72 3.76
CA GLY A 19 -5.52 -0.49 3.11
C GLY A 19 -6.69 -0.89 4.00
N SER A 20 -6.60 -2.04 4.68
CA SER A 20 -7.62 -2.48 5.64
C SER A 20 -7.71 -1.58 6.87
N VAL A 21 -6.56 -1.12 7.39
CA VAL A 21 -6.51 -0.21 8.56
C VAL A 21 -7.11 1.15 8.21
N LEU A 22 -6.69 1.76 7.10
CA LEU A 22 -7.22 3.04 6.63
C LEU A 22 -8.72 2.94 6.38
N PHE A 23 -9.20 1.87 5.74
CA PHE A 23 -10.63 1.68 5.49
C PHE A 23 -11.45 1.57 6.79
N LYS A 24 -10.90 0.92 7.82
CA LYS A 24 -11.57 0.78 9.12
C LYS A 24 -11.51 2.05 9.98
N GLN A 25 -10.40 2.78 9.93
CA GLN A 25 -10.19 4.02 10.72
C GLN A 25 -10.81 5.26 10.06
N PHE A 26 -11.26 5.15 8.81
CA PHE A 26 -11.94 6.23 8.13
C PHE A 26 -13.39 6.32 8.59
N ASP A 27 -13.72 7.41 9.28
CA ASP A 27 -15.11 7.71 9.60
C ASP A 27 -15.78 8.38 8.40
N PHE A 28 -16.59 7.61 7.67
CA PHE A 28 -17.35 8.10 6.52
C PHE A 28 -18.41 9.15 6.89
N LYS A 29 -18.81 9.28 8.16
CA LYS A 29 -19.77 10.30 8.59
C LYS A 29 -19.12 11.66 8.76
N THR A 30 -17.92 11.70 9.36
CA THR A 30 -17.20 12.95 9.63
C THR A 30 -16.12 13.25 8.59
N LEU A 31 -15.83 12.30 7.68
CA LEU A 31 -14.75 12.33 6.70
C LEU A 31 -13.37 12.53 7.34
N LYS A 32 -13.22 12.07 8.58
CA LYS A 32 -11.99 12.20 9.37
C LYS A 32 -11.49 10.83 9.78
N PHE A 33 -10.18 10.76 9.96
CA PHE A 33 -9.54 9.62 10.60
C PHE A 33 -9.37 9.92 12.08
N GLU A 34 -9.71 8.93 12.91
CA GLU A 34 -9.60 8.98 14.38
C GLU A 34 -8.21 9.45 14.83
N HIS A 35 -7.17 8.97 14.15
CA HIS A 35 -5.80 9.43 14.30
C HIS A 35 -5.29 10.05 12.99
N THR A 36 -5.66 11.31 12.74
CA THR A 36 -5.34 12.02 11.49
C THR A 36 -3.84 11.99 11.15
N GLY A 37 -2.94 12.15 12.13
CA GLY A 37 -1.49 12.09 11.90
C GLY A 37 -1.00 10.71 11.42
N LEU A 38 -1.46 9.63 12.06
CA LEU A 38 -1.11 8.25 11.66
C LEU A 38 -1.72 7.91 10.30
N ALA A 39 -2.95 8.35 10.05
CA ALA A 39 -3.63 8.11 8.78
C ALA A 39 -2.90 8.75 7.59
N VAL A 40 -2.29 9.93 7.77
CA VAL A 40 -1.45 10.55 6.73
C VAL A 40 -0.22 9.70 6.43
N ILE A 41 0.50 9.26 7.46
CA ILE A 41 1.70 8.41 7.29
C ILE A 41 1.34 7.08 6.63
N TYR A 42 0.26 6.43 7.08
CA TYR A 42 -0.24 5.19 6.50
C TYR A 42 -0.70 5.37 5.06
N SER A 43 -1.38 6.47 4.74
CA SER A 43 -1.80 6.78 3.37
C SER A 43 -0.61 6.96 2.43
N ILE A 44 0.41 7.73 2.84
CA ILE A 44 1.63 7.92 2.05
C ILE A 44 2.35 6.58 1.83
N THR A 45 2.48 5.78 2.89
CA THR A 45 3.15 4.47 2.84
C THR A 45 2.37 3.47 1.97
N PHE A 46 1.04 3.49 2.05
CA PHE A 46 0.16 2.68 1.23
C PHE A 46 0.27 3.05 -0.25
N LEU A 47 0.17 4.34 -0.58
CA LEU A 47 0.32 4.83 -1.96
C LEU A 47 1.69 4.49 -2.53
N PHE A 48 2.76 4.66 -1.75
CA PHE A 48 4.11 4.27 -2.17
C PHE A 48 4.22 2.77 -2.43
N SER A 49 3.70 1.94 -1.53
CA SER A 49 3.73 0.47 -1.66
C SER A 49 2.96 0.02 -2.91
N VAL A 50 1.76 0.57 -3.14
CA VAL A 50 0.95 0.30 -4.33
C VAL A 50 1.69 0.77 -5.60
N TYR A 51 2.29 1.96 -5.59
CA TYR A 51 3.05 2.48 -6.73
C TYR A 51 4.22 1.57 -7.09
N VAL A 52 5.02 1.14 -6.11
CA VAL A 52 6.13 0.21 -6.32
C VAL A 52 5.63 -1.13 -6.86
N LEU A 53 4.53 -1.65 -6.31
CA LEU A 53 3.93 -2.92 -6.74
C LEU A 53 3.44 -2.85 -8.20
N VAL A 54 2.69 -1.81 -8.57
CA VAL A 54 2.18 -1.59 -9.92
C VAL A 54 3.32 -1.37 -10.91
N ARG A 55 4.33 -0.58 -10.54
CA ARG A 55 5.51 -0.34 -11.38
C ARG A 55 6.30 -1.62 -11.62
N ASN A 56 6.51 -2.42 -10.58
CA ASN A 56 7.22 -3.68 -10.72
C ASN A 56 6.41 -4.70 -11.55
N TYR A 57 5.09 -4.75 -11.37
CA TYR A 57 4.22 -5.58 -12.20
C TYR A 57 4.32 -5.20 -13.68
N LYS A 58 4.21 -3.90 -14.01
CA LYS A 58 4.33 -3.41 -15.40
C LYS A 58 5.70 -3.70 -16.02
N ASN A 59 6.77 -3.61 -15.23
CA ASN A 59 8.13 -3.91 -15.70
C ASN A 59 8.38 -5.41 -15.89
N ASN A 60 7.77 -6.26 -15.06
CA ASN A 60 7.83 -7.72 -15.25
C ASN A 60 7.03 -8.16 -16.47
N GLN A 61 5.91 -7.51 -16.79
CA GLN A 61 5.12 -7.74 -18.00
C GLN A 61 5.87 -7.38 -19.29
N LYS A 62 6.76 -6.37 -19.27
CA LYS A 62 7.62 -6.02 -20.41
C LYS A 62 8.83 -6.95 -20.60
N ARG A 63 9.10 -7.83 -19.63
CA ARG A 63 10.25 -8.76 -19.63
C ARG A 63 9.85 -10.21 -19.95
N GLN A 64 8.56 -10.49 -20.13
CA GLN A 64 8.04 -11.74 -20.68
C GLN A 64 7.64 -11.51 -22.13
#